data_AF-A0AB36TJM4-F1
#
_entry.id   AF-A0AB36TJM4-F1
#
_cell.length_a   1.000
_cell.length_b   1.000
_cell.length_c   1.000
_cell.angle_alpha   90.00
_cell.angle_beta   90.00
_cell.angle_gamma   90.00
#
_symmetry.space_group_name_H-M   'P 1'
#
loop_
_entity.id
_entity.type
_entity.pdbx_description
1 polymer ?
#
loop_
_entity_poly.entity_id
_entity_poly.type
_entity_poly.pdbx_seq_one_letter_code
_entity_poly.pdbx_strand_id
1 'polypeptide(L)'
;MGINHIIEILNQNYNLHIKNIELFREGGNLAYVVYGEDNKFFLKIIRPPFIENALYSIDIQLYLMKNQFPVIPIVLAKNDAAYVETHIMMKERFLYYMSI
;
A
#
# COMPACT_ATOMS: atom_id res chain seq x y z
N MET A 1 -14.60 -5.30 -2.04
CA MET A 1 -14.04 -5.15 -0.68
C MET A 1 -14.51 -3.82 -0.11
N GLY A 2 -15.03 -3.79 1.11
CA GLY A 2 -15.54 -2.54 1.72
C GLY A 2 -14.42 -1.64 2.26
N ILE A 3 -14.66 -0.32 2.28
CA ILE A 3 -13.72 0.69 2.80
C ILE A 3 -13.28 0.39 4.24
N ASN A 4 -14.22 0.02 5.13
CA ASN A 4 -13.91 -0.31 6.52
C ASN A 4 -12.92 -1.48 6.65
N HIS A 5 -13.03 -2.48 5.77
CA HIS A 5 -12.12 -3.62 5.77
C HIS A 5 -10.70 -3.22 5.33
N ILE A 6 -10.58 -2.28 4.39
CA ILE A 6 -9.28 -1.72 4.01
C ILE A 6 -8.66 -0.99 5.22
N ILE A 7 -9.43 -0.14 5.92
CA ILE A 7 -8.97 0.58 7.12
C ILE A 7 -8.50 -0.40 8.20
N GLU A 8 -9.23 -1.48 8.44
CA GLU A 8 -8.84 -2.53 9.40
C GLU A 8 -7.48 -3.14 9.04
N ILE A 9 -7.28 -3.57 7.78
CA ILE A 9 -6.01 -4.13 7.32
C ILE A 9 -4.87 -3.11 7.51
N LEU A 10 -5.11 -1.84 7.16
CA LEU A 10 -4.08 -0.81 7.31
C LEU A 10 -3.71 -0.60 8.78
N ASN A 11 -4.69 -0.48 9.69
CA ASN A 11 -4.42 -0.26 11.12
C ASN A 11 -3.81 -1.49 11.81
N GLN A 12 -4.11 -2.71 11.33
CA GLN A 12 -3.47 -3.92 11.80
C GLN A 12 -1.98 -3.96 11.41
N ASN A 13 -1.62 -3.53 10.21
CA ASN A 13 -0.29 -3.72 9.65
C ASN A 13 0.61 -2.47 9.69
N TYR A 14 0.06 -1.27 9.86
CA TYR A 14 0.80 -0.01 9.89
C TYR A 14 0.53 0.75 11.18
N ASN A 15 1.50 1.55 11.65
CA ASN A 15 1.36 2.37 12.86
C ASN A 15 0.94 3.81 12.52
N LEU A 16 -0.17 3.96 11.80
CA LEU A 16 -0.59 5.24 11.19
C LEU A 16 -1.93 5.78 11.71
N HIS A 17 -2.67 4.99 12.52
CA HIS A 17 -3.97 5.36 13.08
C HIS A 17 -4.93 5.96 12.03
N ILE A 18 -5.19 5.19 10.97
CA ILE A 18 -6.00 5.61 9.83
C ILE A 18 -7.43 5.90 10.26
N LYS A 19 -7.89 7.12 9.95
CA LYS A 19 -9.23 7.63 10.27
C LYS A 19 -10.17 7.57 9.06
N ASN A 20 -9.64 7.84 7.87
CA ASN A 20 -10.42 7.87 6.63
C ASN A 20 -9.59 7.46 5.42
N ILE A 21 -10.25 6.99 4.36
CA ILE A 21 -9.66 6.77 3.04
C ILE A 21 -10.60 7.29 1.95
N GLU A 22 -10.03 7.87 0.90
CA GLU A 22 -10.77 8.42 -0.25
C GLU A 22 -10.23 7.82 -1.54
N LEU A 23 -11.12 7.35 -2.42
CA LEU A 23 -10.71 6.83 -3.72
C LEU A 23 -10.13 7.98 -4.56
N PHE A 24 -8.85 7.88 -4.91
CA PHE A 24 -8.16 8.85 -5.76
C PHE A 24 -8.27 8.47 -7.23
N ARG A 25 -8.07 7.18 -7.54
CA ARG A 25 -8.13 6.66 -8.90
C ARG A 25 -8.52 5.20 -8.91
N GLU A 26 -9.37 4.84 -9.87
CA GLU A 26 -9.62 3.46 -10.26
C GLU A 26 -9.20 3.25 -11.73
N GLY A 27 -8.44 2.19 -11.97
CA GLY A 27 -7.96 1.78 -13.29
C GLY A 27 -7.43 0.36 -13.23
N GLY A 28 -6.20 0.12 -13.72
CA GLY A 28 -5.54 -1.18 -13.57
C GLY A 28 -5.37 -1.62 -12.11
N ASN A 29 -5.12 -0.66 -11.22
CA ASN A 29 -5.09 -0.84 -9.77
C ASN A 29 -6.01 0.18 -9.09
N LEU A 30 -6.30 -0.03 -7.80
CA LEU A 30 -6.99 0.96 -6.99
C LEU A 30 -5.97 1.85 -6.29
N ALA A 31 -6.23 3.15 -6.24
CA ALA A 31 -5.40 4.09 -5.51
C ALA A 31 -6.27 4.99 -4.62
N TYR A 32 -5.84 5.16 -3.38
CA TYR A 32 -6.55 5.92 -2.35
C TYR A 32 -5.62 6.97 -1.72
N VAL A 33 -6.21 8.10 -1.34
CA VAL A 33 -5.62 8.96 -0.32
C VAL A 33 -6.02 8.41 1.04
N VAL A 34 -5.04 8.19 1.90
CA VAL A 34 -5.23 7.66 3.25
C VAL A 34 -4.93 8.76 4.26
N TYR A 35 -5.88 9.01 5.16
CA TYR A 35 -5.79 10.05 6.16
C TYR A 35 -5.51 9.42 7.54
N GLY A 36 -4.30 9.65 8.04
CA GLY A 36 -3.94 9.39 9.44
C GLY A 36 -4.39 10.54 10.34
N GLU A 37 -3.81 10.62 11.53
CA GLU A 37 -4.10 11.70 12.48
C GLU A 37 -3.63 13.06 11.96
N ASP A 38 -2.35 13.18 11.63
CA ASP A 38 -1.73 14.44 11.16
C ASP A 38 -1.12 14.34 9.76
N ASN A 39 -1.19 13.16 9.13
CA ASN A 39 -0.50 12.85 7.89
C ASN A 39 -1.45 12.29 6.83
N LYS A 40 -1.05 12.46 5.58
CA LYS A 40 -1.72 11.86 4.42
C LYS A 40 -0.72 10.96 3.71
N PHE A 41 -1.23 9.86 3.17
CA PHE A 41 -0.44 8.88 2.45
C PHE A 41 -1.17 8.47 1.17
N PHE A 42 -0.42 7.88 0.25
CA PHE A 42 -0.95 7.29 -0.95
C PHE A 42 -0.91 5.77 -0.85
N LEU A 43 -2.09 5.15 -0.86
CA LEU A 43 -2.24 3.71 -0.90
C LEU A 43 -2.48 3.25 -2.32
N LYS A 44 -1.72 2.26 -2.79
CA LYS A 44 -2.06 1.46 -3.97
C LYS A 44 -2.47 0.06 -3.52
N ILE A 45 -3.62 -0.40 -3.98
CA ILE A 45 -4.05 -1.79 -3.87
C ILE A 45 -3.90 -2.44 -5.23
N ILE A 46 -2.92 -3.35 -5.33
CA ILE A 46 -2.56 -4.04 -6.56
C ILE A 46 -3.44 -5.26 -6.74
N ARG A 47 -4.07 -5.36 -7.92
CA ARG A 47 -4.93 -6.49 -8.29
C ARG A 47 -4.09 -7.68 -8.77
N PRO A 48 -4.60 -8.93 -8.65
CA PRO A 48 -3.85 -10.14 -8.96
C PRO A 48 -3.03 -10.13 -10.27
N PRO A 49 -3.57 -9.64 -11.41
CA PRO A 49 -2.83 -9.67 -12.69
C PRO A 49 -1.56 -8.83 -12.72
N PHE A 50 -1.39 -7.88 -11.79
CA PHE A 50 -0.29 -6.91 -11.79
C PHE A 50 0.70 -7.11 -10.64
N ILE A 51 0.54 -8.16 -9.82
CA ILE A 51 1.31 -8.33 -8.60
C ILE A 51 2.80 -8.50 -8.89
N GLU A 52 3.19 -9.44 -9.75
CA GLU A 52 4.61 -9.71 -10.01
C GLU A 52 5.33 -8.47 -10.53
N ASN A 53 4.69 -7.73 -11.44
CA ASN A 53 5.25 -6.47 -11.95
C ASN A 53 5.36 -5.39 -10.87
N ALA A 54 4.40 -5.34 -9.94
CA ALA A 54 4.45 -4.41 -8.81
C ALA A 54 5.58 -4.77 -7.83
N LEU A 55 5.82 -6.06 -7.57
CA LEU A 55 6.93 -6.52 -6.71
C LEU A 55 8.28 -6.06 -7.27
N TYR A 56 8.54 -6.29 -8.57
CA TYR A 56 9.77 -5.79 -9.20
C TYR A 56 9.90 -4.25 -9.11
N SER A 57 8.80 -3.53 -9.27
CA SER A 57 8.81 -2.06 -9.12
C SER A 57 9.14 -1.63 -7.69
N ILE A 58 8.63 -2.35 -6.69
CA ILE A 58 8.91 -2.08 -5.27
C ILE A 58 10.38 -2.34 -4.97
N ASP A 59 10.94 -3.45 -5.46
CA ASP A 59 12.34 -3.80 -5.26
C ASP A 59 13.29 -2.74 -5.83
N ILE A 60 13.01 -2.25 -7.05
CA ILE A 60 13.77 -1.16 -7.67
C ILE A 60 13.67 0.11 -6.82
N GLN A 61 12.48 0.45 -6.33
CA GLN A 61 12.27 1.64 -5.53
C GLN A 61 13.00 1.56 -4.17
N LEU A 62 12.96 0.41 -3.50
CA LEU A 62 13.73 0.16 -2.28
C LEU A 62 15.23 0.29 -2.51
N TYR A 63 15.73 -0.25 -3.63
CA TYR A 63 17.13 -0.09 -4.01
C TYR A 63 17.50 1.38 -4.21
N LEU A 64 16.67 2.15 -4.92
CA LEU A 64 16.89 3.59 -5.15
C LEU A 64 16.85 4.38 -3.83
N MET A 65 15.88 4.11 -2.96
CA MET A 65 15.80 4.72 -1.61
C MET A 65 17.06 4.44 -0.78
N LYS A 66 17.52 3.18 -0.76
CA LYS A 66 18.73 2.78 -0.02
C LYS A 66 19.99 3.51 -0.52
N ASN A 67 20.03 3.84 -1.81
CA ASN A 67 21.13 4.58 -2.44
C ASN A 67 20.89 6.10 -2.48
N GLN A 68 19.96 6.62 -1.68
CA GLN A 68 19.67 8.05 -1.53
C GLN A 68 19.24 8.74 -2.85
N PHE A 69 18.71 7.99 -3.81
CA PHE A 69 18.08 8.58 -4.99
C PHE A 69 16.76 9.26 -4.61
N PRO A 70 16.41 10.38 -5.25
CA PRO A 70 15.17 11.11 -4.98
C PRO A 70 13.97 10.37 -5.58
N VAL A 71 13.46 9.40 -4.84
CA VAL A 71 12.23 8.67 -5.16
C VAL A 71 11.19 8.91 -4.07
N ILE A 72 9.93 8.69 -4.39
CA ILE A 72 8.85 8.76 -3.40
C ILE A 72 9.15 7.73 -2.30
N PRO A 73 9.20 8.10 -1.01
CA PRO A 73 9.50 7.13 0.03
C PRO A 73 8.34 6.15 0.24
N ILE A 74 8.70 4.89 0.49
CA ILE A 74 7.77 3.84 0.89
C ILE A 74 7.55 3.93 2.40
N VAL A 75 6.29 3.86 2.83
CA VAL A 75 5.95 3.72 4.25
C VAL A 75 5.97 2.24 4.59
N LEU A 76 6.86 1.84 5.50
CA LEU A 76 7.00 0.44 5.91
C LEU A 76 5.87 0.02 6.86
N ALA A 77 5.46 -1.24 6.74
CA ALA A 77 4.59 -1.90 7.70
C ALA A 77 5.32 -2.17 9.03
N LYS A 78 4.58 -2.58 10.07
CA LYS A 78 5.10 -2.86 11.42
C LYS A 78 6.20 -3.94 11.46
N ASN A 79 6.26 -4.79 10.44
CA ASN A 79 7.25 -5.85 10.26
C ASN A 79 8.38 -5.44 9.30
N ASP A 80 8.57 -4.14 9.06
CA ASP A 80 9.54 -3.55 8.14
C ASP A 80 9.34 -3.94 6.66
N ALA A 81 8.20 -4.55 6.31
CA ALA A 81 7.88 -4.87 4.92
C ALA A 81 7.42 -3.63 4.14
N ALA A 82 7.78 -3.58 2.86
CA ALA A 82 7.39 -2.51 1.93
C ALA A 82 5.93 -2.59 1.43
N TYR A 83 5.25 -3.72 1.71
CA TYR A 83 3.87 -3.96 1.35
C TYR A 83 3.24 -4.97 2.31
N VAL A 84 1.90 -5.04 2.29
CA VAL A 84 1.12 -6.07 2.97
C VAL A 84 0.42 -6.91 1.91
N GLU A 85 0.54 -8.23 2.02
CA GLU A 85 -0.18 -9.17 1.17
C GLU A 85 -1.41 -9.69 1.90
N THR A 86 -2.57 -9.70 1.22
CA THR A 86 -3.79 -10.33 1.75
C THR A 86 -4.41 -11.28 0.74
N HIS A 87 -5.14 -12.28 1.26
CA HIS A 87 -5.87 -13.25 0.45
C HIS A 87 -7.36 -13.10 0.72
N ILE A 88 -8.13 -12.73 -0.29
CA ILE A 88 -9.59 -12.71 -0.22
C ILE A 88 -10.10 -14.01 -0.87
N MET A 89 -11.00 -14.71 -0.18
CA MET A 89 -11.65 -15.95 -0.65
C MET A 89 -10.67 -17.05 -1.12
N MET A 90 -9.59 -17.26 -0.35
CA MET A 90 -8.59 -18.34 -0.52
C MET A 90 -7.83 -18.38 -1.87
N LYS A 91 -8.12 -17.51 -2.85
CA LYS A 91 -7.46 -17.54 -4.17
C LYS A 91 -7.04 -16.18 -4.73
N GLU A 92 -7.63 -15.08 -4.29
CA GLU A 92 -7.29 -13.77 -4.83
C GLU A 92 -6.32 -13.04 -3.91
N ARG A 93 -5.07 -12.94 -4.37
CA ARG A 93 -4.00 -12.20 -3.72
C ARG A 93 -4.12 -10.72 -4.05
N PHE A 94 -3.97 -9.85 -3.06
CA PHE A 94 -3.89 -8.39 -3.21
C PHE A 94 -2.66 -7.87 -2.48
N LEU A 95 -1.98 -6.88 -3.06
CA LEU A 95 -0.88 -6.17 -2.38
C LEU A 95 -1.29 -4.75 -2.00
N TYR A 96 -0.98 -4.37 -0.78
CA TYR A 96 -1.18 -3.03 -0.23
C TYR A 96 0.17 -2.37 -0.09
N TYR A 97 0.41 -1.35 -0.90
CA TYR A 97 1.66 -0.62 -0.95
C TYR A 97 1.38 0.85 -0.59
N MET A 98 2.13 1.38 0.39
CA MET A 98 1.91 2.73 0.92
C MET A 98 3.12 3.62 0.64
N SER A 99 2.88 4.87 0.23
CA SER A 99 3.91 5.89 0.05
C SER A 99 3.49 7.24 0.60
N ILE A 100 4.46 8.12 0.85
CA ILE A 100 4.23 9.51 1.29
C ILE A 100 3.73 10.38 0.14
#